data_AF-A0A7L4QY24-F1
#
_entry.id   AF-A0A7L4QY24-F1
#
_cell.length_a   1.000
_cell.length_b   1.000
_cell.length_c   1.000
_cell.angle_alpha   90.00
_cell.angle_beta   90.00
_cell.angle_gamma   90.00
#
_symmetry.space_group_name_H-M   'P 1'
#
loop_
_entity.id
_entity.type
_entity.pdbx_description
1 polymer ?
#
loop_
_entity_poly.entity_id
_entity_poly.type
_entity_poly.pdbx_seq_one_letter_code
_entity_poly.pdbx_strand_id
1 'polypeptide(L)'
;MKKIVIIDYGLGNLRSVQKGLEHAGAEVTISKNPVDLETADGVILPGVGAFSDAMKNIVPFLDGIHKYVESGKPVLGICLGQQMLMSHSEEG
;
A
#
# COMPACT_ATOMS: atom_id res chain seq x y z
N MET A 1 5.50 9.33 -17.00
CA MET A 1 5.45 9.48 -15.54
C MET A 1 4.90 8.19 -14.97
N LYS A 2 5.47 7.64 -13.88
CA LYS A 2 5.02 6.35 -13.32
C LYS A 2 3.77 6.57 -12.46
N LYS A 3 2.74 5.76 -12.64
CA LYS A 3 1.49 5.81 -11.87
C LYS A 3 1.60 4.97 -10.62
N ILE A 4 1.61 5.62 -9.46
CA ILE A 4 1.76 4.97 -8.17
C ILE A 4 0.45 5.10 -7.38
N VAL A 5 -0.06 3.98 -6.88
CA VAL A 5 -1.24 3.96 -6.02
C VAL A 5 -0.82 3.72 -4.57
N ILE A 6 -1.27 4.60 -3.67
CA ILE A 6 -1.15 4.43 -2.23
C ILE A 6 -2.46 3.84 -1.72
N ILE A 7 -2.40 2.69 -1.05
CA ILE A 7 -3.57 2.06 -0.45
C ILE A 7 -3.97 2.83 0.81
N ASP A 8 -5.16 3.42 0.79
CA ASP A 8 -5.81 4.02 1.96
C ASP A 8 -6.78 3.02 2.58
N TYR A 9 -6.23 2.26 3.52
CA TYR A 9 -6.99 1.39 4.41
C TYR A 9 -7.16 2.05 5.81
N GLY A 10 -7.07 3.38 5.88
CA GLY A 10 -7.29 4.16 7.10
C GLY A 10 -6.08 4.29 8.03
N LEU A 11 -4.91 3.76 7.67
CA LEU A 11 -3.67 3.90 8.45
C LEU A 11 -2.52 4.45 7.60
N GLY A 12 -1.59 5.14 8.25
CA GLY A 12 -0.38 5.67 7.62
C GLY A 12 -0.37 7.19 7.43
N ASN A 13 0.82 7.73 7.15
CA ASN A 13 1.01 9.15 6.84
C ASN A 13 0.86 9.41 5.33
N LEU A 14 -0.36 9.27 4.82
CA LEU A 14 -0.64 9.25 3.37
C LEU A 14 -0.16 10.51 2.65
N ARG A 15 -0.36 11.69 3.24
CA ARG A 15 0.01 12.98 2.61
C ARG A 15 1.53 13.13 2.45
N SER A 16 2.32 12.75 3.46
CA SER A 16 3.78 12.83 3.36
C SER A 16 4.32 11.83 2.34
N VAL A 17 3.78 10.61 2.31
CA VAL A 17 4.16 9.59 1.32
C VAL A 17 3.81 10.07 -0.09
N GLN A 18 2.61 10.59 -0.30
CA GLN A 18 2.18 11.16 -1.57
C GLN A 18 3.14 12.27 -2.03
N LYS A 19 3.44 13.24 -1.16
CA LYS A 19 4.34 14.35 -1.51
C LYS A 19 5.76 13.89 -1.82
N GLY A 20 6.29 12.90 -1.10
CA GLY A 20 7.60 12.33 -1.38
C GLY A 20 7.66 11.66 -2.76
N LEU A 21 6.62 10.92 -3.13
CA LEU A 21 6.53 10.24 -4.43
C LEU A 21 6.30 11.24 -5.59
N GLU A 22 5.45 12.24 -5.39
CA GLU A 22 5.26 13.34 -6.34
C GLU A 22 6.58 14.08 -6.57
N HIS A 23 7.32 14.37 -5.51
CA HIS A 23 8.64 15.00 -5.59
C HIS A 23 9.67 14.13 -6.33
N ALA A 24 9.57 12.81 -6.19
CA ALA A 24 10.37 11.85 -6.96
C ALA A 24 9.94 11.70 -8.43
N GLY A 25 8.91 12.42 -8.87
CA GLY A 25 8.44 12.45 -10.25
C GLY A 25 7.40 11.39 -10.60
N ALA A 26 6.65 10.87 -9.62
CA ALA A 26 5.52 9.96 -9.85
C ALA A 26 4.17 10.71 -9.96
N GLU A 27 3.23 10.12 -10.68
CA GLU A 27 1.81 10.46 -10.64
C GLU A 27 1.16 9.62 -9.54
N VAL A 28 0.68 10.25 -8.48
CA VAL A 28 0.30 9.53 -7.26
C VAL A 28 -1.19 9.65 -7.00
N THR A 29 -1.84 8.51 -6.76
CA THR A 29 -3.25 8.44 -6.36
C THR A 29 -3.37 7.75 -5.01
N ILE A 30 -4.05 8.39 -4.06
CA ILE A 30 -4.47 7.74 -2.82
C ILE A 30 -5.83 7.10 -3.09
N SER A 31 -5.94 5.79 -2.90
CA SER A 31 -7.18 5.07 -3.22
C SER A 31 -7.68 4.22 -2.05
N LYS A 32 -9.00 4.27 -1.86
CA LYS A 32 -9.76 3.37 -0.98
C LYS A 32 -10.42 2.22 -1.74
N ASN A 33 -10.19 2.11 -3.04
CA ASN A 33 -10.84 1.15 -3.92
C ASN A 33 -9.81 0.17 -4.52
N PRO A 34 -9.91 -1.14 -4.23
CA PRO A 34 -8.99 -2.15 -4.76
C PRO A 34 -8.88 -2.17 -6.30
N VAL A 35 -9.91 -1.74 -7.03
CA VAL A 35 -9.89 -1.73 -8.50
C VAL A 35 -8.82 -0.78 -9.08
N ASP A 36 -8.45 0.26 -8.33
CA ASP A 36 -7.48 1.25 -8.82
C ASP A 36 -6.06 0.68 -8.92
N LEU A 37 -5.79 -0.45 -8.23
CA LEU A 37 -4.51 -1.16 -8.27
C LEU A 37 -4.20 -1.74 -9.67
N GLU A 38 -5.22 -2.12 -10.44
CA GLU A 38 -5.05 -2.82 -11.72
C GLU A 38 -4.22 -2.00 -12.73
N THR A 39 -4.44 -0.69 -12.74
CA THR A 39 -3.80 0.24 -13.68
C THR A 39 -2.49 0.84 -13.17
N ALA A 40 -2.11 0.56 -11.91
CA ALA A 40 -0.91 1.12 -11.30
C ALA A 40 0.37 0.50 -11.90
N ASP A 41 1.42 1.31 -12.03
CA ASP A 41 2.78 0.86 -12.32
C ASP A 41 3.51 0.40 -11.05
N GLY A 42 3.08 0.88 -9.88
CA GLY A 42 3.60 0.51 -8.56
C GLY A 42 2.55 0.74 -7.47
N VAL A 43 2.59 -0.05 -6.41
CA VAL A 43 1.67 0.07 -5.27
C VAL A 43 2.46 0.33 -3.98
N ILE A 44 1.96 1.24 -3.16
CA ILE A 44 2.48 1.54 -1.83
C ILE A 44 1.50 1.02 -0.79
N LEU A 45 2.03 0.21 0.12
CA LEU A 45 1.36 -0.19 1.34
C LEU A 45 1.97 0.62 2.50
N PRO A 46 1.37 1.77 2.86
CA PRO A 46 1.86 2.56 4.00
C PRO A 46 1.43 1.90 5.31
N GLY A 47 2.00 2.29 6.45
CA GLY A 47 1.43 1.90 7.73
C GLY A 47 2.12 2.56 8.92
N VAL A 48 1.32 2.94 9.92
CA VAL A 48 1.75 3.34 11.27
C VAL A 48 0.73 2.79 12.27
N GLY A 49 1.15 2.55 13.52
CA GLY A 49 0.26 2.05 14.57
C GLY A 49 0.37 0.54 14.80
N ALA A 50 -0.67 -0.07 15.35
CA ALA A 50 -0.66 -1.47 15.76
C ALA A 50 -0.90 -2.44 14.60
N PHE A 51 -0.12 -3.52 14.55
CA PHE A 51 -0.21 -4.55 13.51
C PHE A 51 -1.61 -5.17 13.39
N SER A 52 -2.25 -5.48 14.53
CA SER A 52 -3.59 -6.06 14.56
C SER A 52 -4.64 -5.20 13.87
N ASP A 53 -4.54 -3.89 13.97
CA ASP A 53 -5.52 -2.97 13.36
C ASP A 53 -5.27 -2.82 11.86
N ALA A 54 -4.00 -2.85 11.44
CA ALA A 54 -3.67 -2.87 10.03
C ALA A 54 -4.18 -4.14 9.33
N MET A 55 -4.03 -5.31 9.95
CA MET A 55 -4.53 -6.56 9.38
C MET A 55 -6.06 -6.60 9.27
N LYS A 56 -6.80 -5.97 10.19
CA LYS A 56 -8.27 -5.87 10.08
C LYS A 56 -8.69 -4.97 8.92
N ASN A 57 -8.02 -3.83 8.78
CA ASN A 57 -8.43 -2.81 7.82
C ASN A 57 -8.01 -3.13 6.37
N ILE A 58 -6.96 -3.95 6.18
CA ILE A 58 -6.48 -4.31 4.85
C ILE A 58 -7.32 -5.39 4.16
N VAL A 59 -8.18 -6.11 4.90
CA VAL A 59 -8.98 -7.24 4.38
C VAL A 59 -9.67 -6.95 3.04
N PRO A 60 -10.33 -5.79 2.82
CA PRO A 60 -10.99 -5.49 1.55
C PRO A 60 -10.04 -5.37 0.35
N PHE A 61 -8.75 -5.15 0.58
CA PHE A 61 -7.74 -4.94 -0.45
C PHE A 61 -6.95 -6.22 -0.77
N LEU A 62 -7.05 -7.27 0.05
CA LEU A 62 -6.20 -8.47 -0.08
C LEU A 62 -6.30 -9.10 -1.48
N ASP A 63 -7.51 -9.33 -1.99
CA ASP A 63 -7.69 -9.91 -3.32
C ASP A 63 -7.07 -9.06 -4.43
N GLY A 64 -7.19 -7.73 -4.32
CA GLY A 64 -6.59 -6.79 -5.27
C GLY A 64 -5.07 -6.78 -5.19
N ILE A 65 -4.52 -6.82 -3.97
CA ILE A 65 -3.07 -6.90 -3.71
C ILE A 65 -2.50 -8.22 -4.23
N HIS A 66 -3.17 -9.34 -3.98
CA HIS A 66 -2.73 -10.66 -4.48
C HIS A 66 -2.66 -10.69 -6.01
N LYS A 67 -3.74 -10.28 -6.69
CA LYS A 67 -3.75 -10.17 -8.17
C LYS A 67 -2.66 -9.23 -8.69
N TYR A 68 -2.44 -8.11 -7.99
CA TYR A 68 -1.41 -7.15 -8.35
C TYR A 68 0.00 -7.76 -8.25
N VAL A 69 0.30 -8.44 -7.15
CA VAL A 69 1.59 -9.13 -6.93
C VAL A 69 1.80 -10.24 -7.96
N GLU A 70 0.76 -11.02 -8.27
CA GLU A 70 0.80 -12.06 -9.30
C GLU A 70 1.14 -11.52 -10.69
N SER A 71 0.80 -10.26 -10.98
CA SER A 71 1.17 -9.59 -12.24
C SER A 71 2.67 -9.24 -12.35
N GLY A 72 3.46 -9.44 -11.29
CA GLY A 72 4.89 -9.15 -11.24
C GLY A 72 5.23 -7.66 -11.08
N LYS A 73 4.22 -6.81 -10.83
CA LYS A 73 4.40 -5.38 -10.61
C LYS A 73 4.90 -5.08 -9.19
N PRO A 74 5.69 -4.00 -9.01
CA PRO A 74 6.35 -3.72 -7.74
C PRO A 74 5.38 -3.23 -6.64
N VAL A 75 5.57 -3.77 -5.43
CA VAL A 75 4.93 -3.32 -4.20
C VAL A 75 6.00 -2.82 -3.23
N LEU A 76 5.78 -1.66 -2.61
CA LEU A 76 6.62 -1.12 -1.56
C LEU A 76 5.82 -0.99 -0.26
N GLY A 77 6.20 -1.75 0.76
CA GLY A 77 5.71 -1.59 2.12
C GLY A 77 6.51 -0.53 2.87
N ILE A 78 5.85 0.35 3.63
CA ILE A 78 6.49 1.35 4.48
C ILE A 78 6.14 1.09 5.95
N CYS A 79 7.16 0.87 6.78
CA CYS A 79 7.04 0.59 8.22
C CYS A 79 6.12 -0.62 8.45
N LEU A 80 4.96 -0.43 9.08
CA LEU A 80 3.98 -1.50 9.31
C LEU A 80 3.52 -2.16 8.00
N GLY A 81 3.42 -1.39 6.91
CA GLY A 81 3.09 -1.96 5.61
C GLY A 81 4.14 -2.94 5.08
N GLN A 82 5.41 -2.83 5.50
CA GLN A 82 6.45 -3.82 5.18
C GLN A 82 6.27 -5.12 5.99
N GLN A 83 5.87 -5.01 7.27
CA GLN A 83 5.60 -6.19 8.11
C GLN A 83 4.44 -7.01 7.56
N MET A 84 3.43 -6.36 6.98
CA MET A 84 2.29 -7.02 6.33
C MET A 84 2.68 -7.86 5.11
N LEU A 85 3.86 -7.64 4.53
CA LEU A 85 4.40 -8.44 3.43
C LEU A 85 5.15 -9.69 3.91
N MET A 86 5.32 -9.86 5.22
CA MET A 86 6.00 -11.00 5.83
C MET A 86 5.02 -12.15 6.09
N SER A 87 5.55 -13.35 6.32
CA SER A 87 4.74 -14.54 6.65
C SER A 87 4.26 -14.57 8.11
N HIS A 88 4.86 -13.78 9.00
CA HIS A 88 4.56 -13.72 10.43
C HIS A 88 5.08 -12.40 11.05
N SER A 89 4.42 -11.95 12.13
CA SER A 89 4.86 -10.85 13.00
C SER A 89 4.79 -11.24 14.48
N GLU A 90 5.74 -10.77 15.30
CA GLU A 90 5.74 -10.88 16.78
C GLU A 90 5.10 -9.65 17.46
N GLU A 91 4.64 -8.66 16.69
CA GLU A 91 3.97 -7.47 17.21
C GLU A 91 2.49 -7.78 17.55
N GLY A 92 2.22 -7.92 18.85
CA GLY A 92 0.88 -8.14 19.41
C GLY A 92 0.89 -8.37 20.91
#